data_AF-A0A7Z0PU62-F1
#
_entry.id   AF-A0A7Z0PU62-F1
#
_cell.length_a   1.000
_cell.length_b   1.000
_cell.length_c   1.000
_cell.angle_alpha   90.00
_cell.angle_beta   90.00
_cell.angle_gamma   90.00
#
_symmetry.space_group_name_H-M   'P 1'
#
loop_
_entity.id
_entity.type
_entity.pdbx_description
1 polymer ?
#
loop_
_entity_poly.entity_id
_entity_poly.type
_entity_poly.pdbx_seq_one_letter_code
_entity_poly.pdbx_strand_id
1 'polypeptide(L)'
;MGTGVEVQAVDLDETGWLLDADTREPVPHHGLRDYFADRLAPPPWATDVLVYVHGWQTSPRSARRTAERLLALLRANLAAHPAQYPALTDATAKGFRPWCVVVRWPSSSAVTPAGYRRIRDRAHAMGARDGGGHAAHILGRLLGYLDTERADPRAAPVLANRDGQYLHLVGHSFGCRFLCEAVQWAADARLEDTLGWSAAERSPSRPFTADSMLLFQMAARRDAFLTRFPGILPGDGHDGAPLRGPIVTTYSRHDRATGFWHLRAERQAGIGHSGIGPAPAPMFTTRLLPVDERYPLSVLDHRFVNVDASEVYVRGRRLNPAGAHSDHVRPESAHLLLTLADCSR
;
A
#
# COMPACT_ATOMS: atom_id res chain seq x y z
N MET A 1 -15.03 11.69 -24.78
CA MET A 1 -15.28 10.61 -23.80
C MET A 1 -13.99 10.35 -23.04
N GLY A 2 -13.92 10.78 -21.78
CA GLY A 2 -12.69 10.78 -21.00
C GLY A 2 -12.23 9.37 -20.63
N THR A 3 -11.02 9.00 -21.01
CA THR A 3 -10.36 7.71 -20.75
C THR A 3 -9.87 7.64 -19.31
N GLY A 4 -10.81 7.64 -18.35
CA GLY A 4 -10.60 7.84 -16.91
C GLY A 4 -9.44 7.03 -16.32
N VAL A 5 -8.31 7.70 -16.14
CA VAL A 5 -7.32 7.40 -15.10
C VAL A 5 -7.21 8.71 -14.34
N GLU A 6 -7.55 8.65 -13.08
CA GLU A 6 -7.56 9.82 -12.21
C GLU A 6 -6.74 9.51 -10.96
N VAL A 7 -5.85 10.44 -10.66
CA VAL A 7 -5.05 10.43 -9.45
C VAL A 7 -5.52 11.59 -8.60
N GLN A 8 -6.12 11.27 -7.47
CA GLN A 8 -6.41 12.22 -6.41
C GLN A 8 -5.31 12.18 -5.37
N ALA A 9 -5.15 13.26 -4.61
CA ALA A 9 -4.10 13.36 -3.63
C ALA A 9 -4.64 13.92 -2.32
N VAL A 10 -4.16 13.35 -1.22
CA VAL A 10 -4.34 13.88 0.13
C VAL A 10 -2.98 14.23 0.69
N ASP A 11 -2.91 15.25 1.55
CA ASP A 11 -1.69 15.65 2.22
C ASP A 11 -1.79 15.43 3.72
N LEU A 12 -0.72 14.90 4.28
CA LEU A 12 -0.49 14.85 5.71
C LEU A 12 0.52 15.93 6.10
N ASP A 13 0.38 16.48 7.29
CA ASP A 13 1.36 17.37 7.90
C ASP A 13 2.54 16.59 8.52
N GLU A 14 3.39 17.27 9.31
CA GLU A 14 4.54 16.63 9.96
C GLU A 14 4.18 15.68 11.12
N THR A 15 2.94 15.76 11.62
CA THR A 15 2.39 14.87 12.66
C THR A 15 1.61 13.70 12.08
N GLY A 16 1.32 13.73 10.78
CA GLY A 16 0.50 12.75 10.08
C GLY A 16 -0.98 13.11 10.04
N TRP A 17 -1.34 14.33 10.42
CA TRP A 17 -2.72 14.82 10.36
C TRP A 17 -3.10 15.23 8.95
N LEU A 18 -4.36 15.00 8.56
CA LEU A 18 -4.89 15.34 7.24
C LEU A 18 -4.99 16.86 7.06
N LEU A 19 -4.42 17.38 5.98
CA LEU A 19 -4.56 18.79 5.60
C LEU A 19 -5.66 18.97 4.58
N ASP A 20 -6.43 20.05 4.76
CA ASP A 20 -7.39 20.53 3.77
C ASP A 20 -6.64 20.96 2.49
N ALA A 21 -7.16 20.57 1.34
CA ALA A 21 -6.53 20.82 0.05
C ALA A 21 -6.44 22.32 -0.28
N ASP A 22 -7.43 23.11 0.14
CA ASP A 22 -7.60 24.51 -0.21
C ASP A 22 -6.96 25.42 0.84
N THR A 23 -7.20 25.15 2.12
CA THR A 23 -6.71 26.02 3.22
C THR A 23 -5.32 25.62 3.73
N ARG A 24 -4.91 24.36 3.51
CA ARG A 24 -3.69 23.77 4.08
C ARG A 24 -3.70 23.66 5.61
N GLU A 25 -4.85 23.85 6.23
CA GLU A 25 -5.02 23.69 7.67
C GLU A 25 -5.40 22.24 8.02
N PRO A 26 -5.10 21.77 9.25
CA PRO A 26 -5.56 20.48 9.73
C PRO A 26 -7.08 20.34 9.65
N VAL A 27 -7.58 19.31 8.97
CA VAL A 27 -9.02 19.01 8.91
C VAL A 27 -9.50 18.60 10.31
N PRO A 28 -10.47 19.29 10.93
CA PRO A 28 -10.92 18.94 12.27
C PRO A 28 -11.41 17.49 12.35
N HIS A 29 -11.15 16.81 13.48
CA HIS A 29 -11.48 15.39 13.62
C HIS A 29 -12.95 15.06 13.28
N HIS A 30 -13.90 15.91 13.70
CA HIS A 30 -15.33 15.74 13.41
C HIS A 30 -15.69 15.97 11.93
N GLY A 31 -14.87 16.73 11.19
CA GLY A 31 -15.07 17.03 9.76
C GLY A 31 -14.35 16.07 8.82
N LEU A 32 -13.61 15.08 9.33
CA LEU A 32 -12.85 14.14 8.50
C LEU A 32 -13.74 13.36 7.52
N ARG A 33 -14.90 12.89 7.98
CA ARG A 33 -15.84 12.14 7.13
C ARG A 33 -16.36 13.01 5.99
N ASP A 34 -16.83 14.21 6.30
CA ASP A 34 -17.39 15.13 5.31
C ASP A 34 -16.32 15.57 4.30
N TYR A 35 -15.10 15.82 4.77
CA TYR A 35 -13.96 16.12 3.91
C TYR A 35 -13.66 14.98 2.94
N PHE A 36 -13.66 13.73 3.42
CA PHE A 36 -13.48 12.58 2.55
C PHE A 36 -14.63 12.45 1.55
N ALA A 37 -15.88 12.66 1.98
CA ALA A 37 -17.05 12.63 1.10
C ALA A 37 -16.98 13.66 -0.02
N ASP A 38 -16.55 14.88 0.28
CA ASP A 38 -16.40 15.97 -0.68
C ASP A 38 -15.23 15.74 -1.64
N ARG A 39 -14.09 15.25 -1.13
CA ARG A 39 -12.82 15.25 -1.88
C ARG A 39 -12.39 13.91 -2.44
N LEU A 40 -12.89 12.80 -1.92
CA LEU A 40 -12.38 11.45 -2.18
C LEU A 40 -13.51 10.44 -2.43
N ALA A 41 -14.68 10.87 -2.88
CA ALA A 41 -15.72 9.96 -3.31
C ALA A 41 -15.20 9.08 -4.47
N PRO A 42 -15.17 7.73 -4.32
CA PRO A 42 -14.76 6.86 -5.40
C PRO A 42 -15.68 7.07 -6.61
N PRO A 43 -15.12 7.30 -7.81
CA PRO A 43 -15.97 7.56 -8.96
C PRO A 43 -16.74 6.29 -9.35
N PRO A 44 -17.98 6.42 -9.87
CA PRO A 44 -18.85 5.27 -10.18
C PRO A 44 -18.29 4.38 -11.31
N TRP A 45 -17.28 4.87 -12.02
CA TRP A 45 -16.63 4.15 -13.11
C TRP A 45 -15.45 3.28 -12.67
N ALA A 46 -14.91 3.51 -11.46
CA ALA A 46 -13.75 2.77 -10.98
C ALA A 46 -14.15 1.32 -10.70
N THR A 47 -13.22 0.39 -10.93
CA THR A 47 -13.33 -1.02 -10.51
C THR A 47 -12.21 -1.39 -9.53
N ASP A 48 -11.15 -0.59 -9.45
CA ASP A 48 -10.01 -0.86 -8.59
C ASP A 48 -9.58 0.46 -7.93
N VAL A 49 -9.72 0.55 -6.61
CA VAL A 49 -9.30 1.68 -5.78
C VAL A 49 -7.88 1.40 -5.29
N LEU A 50 -6.93 2.26 -5.67
CA LEU A 50 -5.54 2.15 -5.25
C LEU A 50 -5.21 3.23 -4.21
N VAL A 51 -4.80 2.84 -3.02
CA VAL A 51 -4.24 3.77 -2.03
C VAL A 51 -2.71 3.68 -2.10
N TYR A 52 -2.07 4.70 -2.65
CA TYR A 52 -0.62 4.76 -2.83
C TYR A 52 0.04 5.70 -1.79
N VAL A 53 0.94 5.16 -0.96
CA VAL A 53 1.69 5.93 0.05
C VAL A 53 3.18 5.93 -0.30
N HIS A 54 3.72 7.12 -0.57
CA HIS A 54 5.10 7.26 -1.06
C HIS A 54 6.16 7.20 0.06
N GLY A 55 7.43 7.11 -0.37
CA GLY A 55 8.61 7.01 0.49
C GLY A 55 9.38 8.31 0.76
N TRP A 56 10.59 8.15 1.32
CA TRP A 56 11.59 9.21 1.51
C TRP A 56 11.98 9.90 0.19
N GLN A 57 12.47 11.15 0.26
CA GLN A 57 12.94 11.95 -0.89
C GLN A 57 11.90 12.15 -1.98
N THR A 58 10.62 12.30 -1.59
CA THR A 58 9.54 12.48 -2.55
C THR A 58 8.85 13.81 -2.29
N SER A 59 8.83 14.68 -3.30
CA SER A 59 8.04 15.90 -3.29
C SER A 59 6.57 15.60 -3.66
N PRO A 60 5.60 16.46 -3.30
CA PRO A 60 4.20 16.23 -3.64
C PRO A 60 3.95 16.01 -5.13
N ARG A 61 4.63 16.78 -6.00
CA ARG A 61 4.58 16.61 -7.46
C ARG A 61 5.19 15.26 -7.88
N SER A 62 6.28 14.84 -7.26
CA SER A 62 6.91 13.57 -7.60
C SER A 62 6.07 12.37 -7.16
N ALA A 63 5.41 12.44 -6.00
CA ALA A 63 4.49 11.41 -5.53
C ALA A 63 3.35 11.18 -6.55
N ARG A 64 2.70 12.26 -6.99
CA ARG A 64 1.64 12.21 -8.00
C ARG A 64 2.13 11.62 -9.32
N ARG A 65 3.25 12.13 -9.86
CA ARG A 65 3.83 11.60 -11.12
C ARG A 65 4.21 10.12 -11.02
N THR A 66 4.68 9.67 -9.86
CA THR A 66 5.01 8.26 -9.64
C THR A 66 3.75 7.40 -9.74
N ALA A 67 2.65 7.79 -9.10
CA ALA A 67 1.38 7.09 -9.21
C ALA A 67 0.83 7.12 -10.65
N GLU A 68 0.84 8.28 -11.32
CA GLU A 68 0.44 8.41 -12.73
C GLU A 68 1.25 7.48 -13.64
N ARG A 69 2.57 7.40 -13.44
CA ARG A 69 3.44 6.48 -14.19
C ARG A 69 3.13 5.01 -13.90
N LEU A 70 2.86 4.65 -12.64
CA LEU A 70 2.45 3.29 -12.30
C LEU A 70 1.13 2.94 -13.00
N LEU A 71 0.13 3.82 -12.96
CA LEU A 71 -1.16 3.61 -13.65
C LEU A 71 -0.98 3.47 -15.16
N ALA A 72 -0.10 4.27 -15.77
CA ALA A 72 0.22 4.16 -17.19
C ALA A 72 0.84 2.80 -17.53
N LEU A 73 1.74 2.29 -16.68
CA LEU A 73 2.33 0.96 -16.84
C LEU A 73 1.31 -0.16 -16.66
N LEU A 74 0.39 -0.06 -15.69
CA LEU A 74 -0.71 -1.03 -15.53
C LEU A 74 -1.54 -1.11 -16.80
N ARG A 75 -1.94 0.04 -17.36
CA ARG A 75 -2.69 0.08 -18.62
C ARG A 75 -1.91 -0.51 -19.79
N ALA A 76 -0.66 -0.11 -19.95
CA ALA A 76 0.18 -0.58 -21.04
C ALA A 76 0.36 -2.10 -20.97
N ASN A 77 0.64 -2.64 -19.79
CA ASN A 77 0.80 -4.08 -19.60
C ASN A 77 -0.49 -4.86 -19.85
N LEU A 78 -1.63 -4.38 -19.32
CA LEU A 78 -2.91 -5.04 -19.53
C LEU A 78 -3.30 -5.08 -21.01
N ALA A 79 -3.07 -3.97 -21.73
CA ALA A 79 -3.34 -3.89 -23.16
C ALA A 79 -2.40 -4.76 -24.00
N ALA A 80 -1.11 -4.82 -23.64
CA ALA A 80 -0.11 -5.60 -24.36
C ALA A 80 -0.18 -7.11 -24.07
N HIS A 81 -0.59 -7.49 -22.87
CA HIS A 81 -0.58 -8.87 -22.39
C HIS A 81 -1.90 -9.28 -21.72
N PRO A 82 -3.07 -9.12 -22.37
CA PRO A 82 -4.37 -9.36 -21.74
C PRO A 82 -4.54 -10.80 -21.25
N ALA A 83 -3.97 -11.78 -21.96
CA ALA A 83 -4.03 -13.20 -21.59
C ALA A 83 -3.34 -13.53 -20.25
N GLN A 84 -2.48 -12.63 -19.73
CA GLN A 84 -1.86 -12.80 -18.41
C GLN A 84 -2.83 -12.49 -17.26
N TYR A 85 -3.91 -11.77 -17.55
CA TYR A 85 -4.89 -11.29 -16.57
C TYR A 85 -6.33 -11.59 -17.04
N PRO A 86 -6.70 -12.87 -17.14
CA PRO A 86 -7.99 -13.27 -17.69
C PRO A 86 -9.18 -12.71 -16.91
N ALA A 87 -9.11 -12.60 -15.58
CA ALA A 87 -10.21 -12.07 -14.78
C ALA A 87 -10.35 -10.53 -14.94
N LEU A 88 -9.25 -9.84 -15.25
CA LEU A 88 -9.28 -8.40 -15.56
C LEU A 88 -9.85 -8.08 -16.96
N THR A 89 -9.82 -9.05 -17.87
CA THR A 89 -10.13 -8.86 -19.30
C THR A 89 -11.38 -9.60 -19.76
N ASP A 90 -11.99 -10.41 -18.88
CA ASP A 90 -13.25 -11.08 -19.14
C ASP A 90 -14.31 -10.07 -19.61
N ALA A 91 -14.95 -10.36 -20.75
CA ALA A 91 -15.98 -9.51 -21.35
C ALA A 91 -17.22 -9.34 -20.46
N THR A 92 -17.41 -10.22 -19.47
CA THR A 92 -18.47 -10.14 -18.46
C THR A 92 -18.07 -9.32 -17.23
N ALA A 93 -16.77 -9.11 -17.01
CA ALA A 93 -16.26 -8.23 -15.97
C ALA A 93 -16.30 -6.77 -16.44
N LYS A 94 -16.49 -5.81 -15.53
CA LYS A 94 -16.42 -4.36 -15.82
C LYS A 94 -15.01 -3.87 -16.23
N GLY A 95 -14.07 -4.79 -16.49
CA GLY A 95 -12.66 -4.56 -16.79
C GLY A 95 -11.83 -4.12 -15.59
N PHE A 96 -10.59 -3.71 -15.85
CA PHE A 96 -9.70 -3.07 -14.86
C PHE A 96 -9.64 -1.55 -15.12
N ARG A 97 -10.23 -0.77 -14.22
CA ARG A 97 -10.40 0.68 -14.29
C ARG A 97 -9.95 1.31 -12.98
N PRO A 98 -8.63 1.54 -12.83
CA PRO A 98 -8.08 1.98 -11.56
C PRO A 98 -8.33 3.47 -11.30
N TRP A 99 -8.74 3.78 -10.08
CA TRP A 99 -8.73 5.13 -9.50
C TRP A 99 -7.75 5.14 -8.33
N CYS A 100 -6.87 6.15 -8.25
CA CYS A 100 -5.79 6.15 -7.27
C CYS A 100 -5.85 7.37 -6.35
N VAL A 101 -5.83 7.11 -5.05
CA VAL A 101 -5.61 8.10 -3.99
C VAL A 101 -4.15 8.04 -3.57
N VAL A 102 -3.42 9.13 -3.79
CA VAL A 102 -2.02 9.28 -3.39
C VAL A 102 -1.94 10.01 -2.07
N VAL A 103 -1.41 9.34 -1.05
CA VAL A 103 -1.15 9.93 0.26
C VAL A 103 0.23 10.56 0.24
N ARG A 104 0.27 11.88 0.44
CA ARG A 104 1.47 12.68 0.45
C ARG A 104 1.83 13.10 1.86
N TRP A 105 3.12 13.09 2.18
CA TRP A 105 3.61 13.50 3.49
C TRP A 105 4.98 14.16 3.36
N PRO A 106 5.43 14.96 4.35
CA PRO A 106 6.66 15.73 4.26
C PRO A 106 7.90 14.83 4.41
N SER A 107 8.23 14.11 3.33
CA SER A 107 9.26 13.07 3.27
C SER A 107 10.58 13.51 2.64
N SER A 108 10.68 14.77 2.21
CA SER A 108 11.87 15.32 1.56
C SER A 108 12.84 15.92 2.58
N SER A 109 14.14 15.69 2.40
CA SER A 109 15.19 16.23 3.26
C SER A 109 16.47 16.49 2.45
N ALA A 110 17.47 17.14 3.04
CA ALA A 110 18.82 17.03 2.52
C ALA A 110 19.26 15.54 2.51
N VAL A 111 20.05 15.13 1.52
CA VAL A 111 20.49 13.74 1.38
C VAL A 111 21.76 13.48 2.20
N THR A 112 21.63 13.63 3.51
CA THR A 112 22.70 13.50 4.50
C THR A 112 22.28 12.50 5.59
N PRO A 113 23.21 11.95 6.40
CA PRO A 113 22.83 11.09 7.53
C PRO A 113 21.83 11.75 8.48
N ALA A 114 22.00 13.05 8.75
CA ALA A 114 21.09 13.83 9.59
C ALA A 114 19.72 14.03 8.92
N GLY A 115 19.69 14.29 7.61
CA GLY A 115 18.45 14.41 6.85
C GLY A 115 17.65 13.10 6.81
N TYR A 116 18.31 11.97 6.56
CA TYR A 116 17.68 10.66 6.62
C TYR A 116 17.12 10.36 8.02
N ARG A 117 17.92 10.56 9.09
CA ARG A 117 17.46 10.37 10.47
C ARG A 117 16.23 11.22 10.79
N ARG A 118 16.22 12.50 10.39
CA ARG A 118 15.07 13.38 10.55
C ARG A 118 13.80 12.79 9.92
N ILE A 119 13.88 12.30 8.69
CA ILE A 119 12.70 11.74 8.02
C ILE A 119 12.29 10.39 8.61
N ARG A 120 13.26 9.55 9.00
CA ARG A 120 12.98 8.32 9.75
C ARG A 120 12.25 8.63 11.06
N ASP A 121 12.79 9.54 11.86
CA ASP A 121 12.24 9.89 13.17
C ASP A 121 10.86 10.53 13.02
N ARG A 122 10.67 11.36 12.00
CA ARG A 122 9.34 11.87 11.62
C ARG A 122 8.39 10.75 11.25
N ALA A 123 8.79 9.82 10.37
CA ALA A 123 7.94 8.69 10.00
C ALA A 123 7.60 7.81 11.21
N HIS A 124 8.53 7.65 12.17
CA HIS A 124 8.26 6.95 13.42
C HIS A 124 7.24 7.69 14.27
N ALA A 125 7.42 9.00 14.44
CA ALA A 125 6.53 9.84 15.24
C ALA A 125 5.13 9.89 14.63
N MET A 126 5.00 10.12 13.32
CA MET A 126 3.71 10.14 12.61
C MET A 126 2.93 8.83 12.73
N GLY A 127 3.65 7.70 12.78
CA GLY A 127 3.09 6.35 12.91
C GLY A 127 2.96 5.85 14.35
N ALA A 128 3.40 6.64 15.33
CA ALA A 128 3.49 6.21 16.71
C ALA A 128 2.08 6.00 17.31
N ARG A 129 1.89 4.81 17.89
CA ARG A 129 0.62 4.40 18.50
C ARG A 129 0.43 4.93 19.92
N ASP A 130 1.45 5.60 20.47
CA ASP A 130 1.45 6.21 21.80
C ASP A 130 0.69 7.55 21.88
N GLY A 131 -0.01 7.92 20.80
CA GLY A 131 -0.84 9.12 20.72
C GLY A 131 -0.12 10.35 20.17
N GLY A 132 1.19 10.28 19.90
CA GLY A 132 1.94 11.37 19.27
C GLY A 132 1.85 11.43 17.75
N GLY A 133 1.36 10.36 17.11
CA GLY A 133 1.28 10.20 15.66
C GLY A 133 -0.13 10.00 15.14
N HIS A 134 -0.47 10.67 14.04
CA HIS A 134 -1.82 10.63 13.47
C HIS A 134 -1.92 9.90 12.13
N ALA A 135 -0.82 9.57 11.46
CA ALA A 135 -0.86 8.98 10.12
C ALA A 135 -1.60 7.64 10.09
N ALA A 136 -1.34 6.75 11.04
CA ALA A 136 -2.02 5.46 11.12
C ALA A 136 -3.54 5.64 11.37
N HIS A 137 -3.91 6.60 12.22
CA HIS A 137 -5.30 6.94 12.52
C HIS A 137 -6.02 7.49 11.28
N ILE A 138 -5.47 8.52 10.64
CA ILE A 138 -6.03 9.16 9.45
C ILE A 138 -6.14 8.16 8.31
N LEU A 139 -5.12 7.34 8.08
CA LEU A 139 -5.16 6.31 7.05
C LEU A 139 -6.18 5.22 7.38
N GLY A 140 -6.26 4.75 8.62
CA GLY A 140 -7.28 3.79 9.03
C GLY A 140 -8.70 4.33 8.82
N ARG A 141 -8.92 5.62 9.13
CA ARG A 141 -10.18 6.34 8.86
C ARG A 141 -10.46 6.47 7.36
N LEU A 142 -9.46 6.82 6.55
CA LEU A 142 -9.59 6.88 5.09
C LEU A 142 -9.97 5.51 4.53
N LEU A 143 -9.31 4.44 4.98
CA LEU A 143 -9.61 3.08 4.55
C LEU A 143 -11.03 2.67 4.97
N GLY A 144 -11.46 3.00 6.19
CA GLY A 144 -12.84 2.80 6.63
C GLY A 144 -13.86 3.63 5.85
N TYR A 145 -13.53 4.87 5.49
CA TYR A 145 -14.37 5.72 4.63
C TYR A 145 -14.49 5.13 3.22
N LEU A 146 -13.38 4.78 2.58
CA LEU A 146 -13.36 4.16 1.25
C LEU A 146 -14.10 2.81 1.26
N ASP A 147 -14.11 2.13 2.41
CA ASP A 147 -14.90 0.93 2.65
C ASP A 147 -16.40 1.19 2.89
N THR A 148 -16.76 2.33 3.48
CA THR A 148 -18.16 2.70 3.76
C THR A 148 -18.85 3.28 2.53
N GLU A 149 -18.15 4.15 1.80
CA GLU A 149 -18.68 4.82 0.61
C GLU A 149 -18.56 3.95 -0.64
N ARG A 150 -17.84 2.81 -0.56
CA ARG A 150 -18.06 1.70 -1.49
C ARG A 150 -19.34 0.97 -1.07
N ALA A 151 -20.22 0.64 -2.01
CA ALA A 151 -21.51 0.00 -1.68
C ALA A 151 -21.38 -1.45 -1.11
N ASP A 152 -22.42 -1.96 -0.42
CA ASP A 152 -22.53 -3.25 0.35
C ASP A 152 -22.60 -4.55 -0.51
N PRO A 153 -21.88 -5.65 -0.14
CA PRO A 153 -21.90 -6.95 -0.86
C PRO A 153 -22.82 -8.02 -0.22
N ARG A 154 -23.85 -8.50 -0.94
CA ARG A 154 -24.58 -9.74 -0.55
C ARG A 154 -24.98 -10.63 -1.73
N ALA A 155 -24.07 -11.51 -2.17
CA ALA A 155 -24.31 -12.96 -2.41
C ALA A 155 -23.03 -13.70 -2.88
N ALA A 156 -22.64 -14.75 -2.14
CA ALA A 156 -21.58 -15.75 -2.44
C ALA A 156 -20.09 -15.27 -2.40
N PRO A 157 -19.10 -16.17 -2.17
CA PRO A 157 -17.81 -15.90 -1.48
C PRO A 157 -16.71 -15.22 -2.32
N VAL A 158 -17.09 -14.26 -3.15
CA VAL A 158 -16.19 -13.42 -3.93
C VAL A 158 -16.48 -11.97 -3.50
N LEU A 159 -15.54 -11.27 -2.88
CA LEU A 159 -15.78 -9.90 -2.39
C LEU A 159 -15.58 -8.90 -3.54
N ALA A 160 -16.47 -8.97 -4.51
CA ALA A 160 -16.84 -7.85 -5.36
C ALA A 160 -18.07 -7.17 -4.73
N ASN A 161 -18.15 -5.85 -4.72
CA ASN A 161 -19.36 -5.16 -4.24
C ASN A 161 -20.38 -4.86 -5.35
N ARG A 162 -21.49 -4.16 -5.03
CA ARG A 162 -22.63 -3.82 -5.94
C ARG A 162 -22.21 -3.23 -7.29
N ASP A 163 -21.02 -2.62 -7.37
CA ASP A 163 -20.40 -2.15 -8.61
C ASP A 163 -19.15 -2.92 -9.04
N GLY A 164 -18.62 -3.82 -8.23
CA GLY A 164 -17.46 -4.66 -8.51
C GLY A 164 -16.11 -4.02 -8.22
N GLN A 165 -16.02 -3.20 -7.15
CA GLN A 165 -14.81 -2.42 -6.82
C GLN A 165 -13.88 -3.13 -5.82
N TYR A 166 -12.59 -3.24 -6.16
CA TYR A 166 -11.51 -3.83 -5.34
C TYR A 166 -10.62 -2.75 -4.69
N LEU A 167 -10.12 -2.97 -3.48
CA LEU A 167 -9.23 -2.04 -2.76
C LEU A 167 -7.82 -2.61 -2.64
N HIS A 168 -6.83 -1.95 -3.25
CA HIS A 168 -5.42 -2.34 -3.21
C HIS A 168 -4.57 -1.29 -2.50
N LEU A 169 -3.77 -1.74 -1.54
CA LEU A 169 -2.84 -0.90 -0.79
C LEU A 169 -1.44 -1.00 -1.40
N VAL A 170 -0.85 0.14 -1.75
CA VAL A 170 0.48 0.19 -2.37
C VAL A 170 1.39 1.12 -1.58
N GLY A 171 2.37 0.55 -0.89
CA GLY A 171 3.35 1.31 -0.11
C GLY A 171 4.69 1.39 -0.81
N HIS A 172 5.42 2.48 -0.60
CA HIS A 172 6.85 2.56 -0.90
C HIS A 172 7.65 3.00 0.32
N SER A 173 8.76 2.31 0.63
CA SER A 173 9.70 2.73 1.68
C SER A 173 9.02 2.91 3.05
N PHE A 174 9.08 4.11 3.65
CA PHE A 174 8.37 4.45 4.88
C PHE A 174 6.84 4.44 4.72
N GLY A 175 6.31 4.68 3.52
CA GLY A 175 4.88 4.56 3.24
C GLY A 175 4.33 3.16 3.49
N CYS A 176 5.17 2.13 3.33
CA CYS A 176 4.82 0.76 3.72
C CYS A 176 4.51 0.64 5.21
N ARG A 177 5.24 1.38 6.07
CA ARG A 177 5.01 1.35 7.52
C ARG A 177 3.69 1.99 7.88
N PHE A 178 3.39 3.13 7.26
CA PHE A 178 2.12 3.81 7.47
C PHE A 178 0.94 2.92 7.11
N LEU A 179 1.02 2.17 6.00
CA LEU A 179 0.00 1.19 5.65
C LEU A 179 -0.09 0.05 6.68
N CYS A 180 1.03 -0.54 7.09
CA CYS A 180 1.05 -1.59 8.12
C CYS A 180 0.48 -1.11 9.46
N GLU A 181 0.78 0.12 9.87
CA GLU A 181 0.26 0.71 11.11
C GLU A 181 -1.22 1.07 10.97
N ALA A 182 -1.66 1.58 9.80
CA ALA A 182 -3.05 1.92 9.54
C ALA A 182 -3.97 0.70 9.59
N VAL A 183 -3.59 -0.41 8.94
CA VAL A 183 -4.41 -1.63 8.93
C VAL A 183 -4.47 -2.29 10.31
N GLN A 184 -3.38 -2.23 11.11
CA GLN A 184 -3.43 -2.71 12.49
C GLN A 184 -4.24 -1.79 13.39
N TRP A 185 -4.09 -0.47 13.22
CA TRP A 185 -4.88 0.49 13.98
C TRP A 185 -6.37 0.29 13.71
N ALA A 186 -6.76 0.03 12.47
CA ALA A 186 -8.12 -0.33 12.12
C ALA A 186 -8.62 -1.59 12.85
N ALA A 187 -7.77 -2.61 13.04
CA ALA A 187 -8.12 -3.80 13.79
C ALA A 187 -8.33 -3.54 15.30
N ASP A 188 -7.55 -2.64 15.89
CA ASP A 188 -7.58 -2.39 17.34
C ASP A 188 -8.61 -1.34 17.77
N ALA A 189 -8.93 -0.39 16.90
CA ALA A 189 -9.68 0.81 17.28
C ALA A 189 -11.17 0.58 17.62
N ARG A 190 -11.69 -0.66 17.49
CA ARG A 190 -13.11 -1.01 17.71
C ARG A 190 -14.04 0.10 17.22
N LEU A 191 -13.77 0.64 16.04
CA LEU A 191 -14.52 1.76 15.51
C LEU A 191 -15.96 1.29 15.34
N GLU A 192 -16.89 1.86 16.12
CA GLU A 192 -18.30 1.46 16.16
C GLU A 192 -19.08 1.73 14.86
N ASP A 193 -18.44 1.82 13.70
CA ASP A 193 -19.08 2.10 12.41
C ASP A 193 -18.34 1.44 11.24
N THR A 194 -18.16 0.12 11.30
CA THR A 194 -17.42 -0.59 10.25
C THR A 194 -17.83 -2.08 10.17
N LEU A 195 -18.04 -2.61 8.96
CA LEU A 195 -18.73 -3.89 8.68
C LEU A 195 -17.81 -4.89 7.95
N GLY A 196 -17.90 -6.19 8.30
CA GLY A 196 -17.11 -7.28 7.70
C GLY A 196 -17.91 -8.33 6.92
N TRP A 197 -17.21 -9.21 6.16
CA TRP A 197 -17.79 -10.45 5.61
C TRP A 197 -16.84 -11.66 5.59
N SER A 198 -17.44 -12.80 5.96
CA SER A 198 -17.08 -14.21 5.74
C SER A 198 -15.59 -14.63 5.85
N ALA A 199 -15.04 -14.61 7.07
CA ALA A 199 -14.43 -15.84 7.58
C ALA A 199 -15.57 -16.84 7.83
N ALA A 200 -15.31 -18.14 7.92
CA ALA A 200 -16.35 -19.16 8.12
C ALA A 200 -17.30 -18.85 9.30
N GLU A 201 -16.93 -17.92 10.19
CA GLU A 201 -17.86 -17.13 10.99
C GLU A 201 -17.49 -15.63 10.89
N ARG A 202 -18.50 -14.75 10.76
CA ARG A 202 -18.34 -13.31 10.99
C ARG A 202 -17.88 -13.13 12.44
N SER A 203 -16.66 -12.66 12.66
CA SER A 203 -16.31 -12.10 13.95
C SER A 203 -16.87 -10.68 14.05
N PRO A 204 -17.58 -10.32 15.13
CA PRO A 204 -18.17 -8.99 15.35
C PRO A 204 -17.19 -7.81 15.41
N SER A 205 -15.89 -8.02 15.17
CA SER A 205 -14.82 -7.06 15.46
C SER A 205 -14.09 -6.49 14.24
N ARG A 206 -14.51 -6.79 13.00
CA ARG A 206 -13.74 -6.45 11.78
C ARG A 206 -14.36 -5.35 10.92
N PRO A 207 -13.61 -4.27 10.62
CA PRO A 207 -14.18 -3.06 10.06
C PRO A 207 -14.24 -2.94 8.52
N PHE A 208 -13.27 -3.48 7.79
CA PHE A 208 -13.21 -3.45 6.32
C PHE A 208 -12.37 -4.61 5.81
N THR A 209 -12.10 -4.70 4.50
CA THR A 209 -11.07 -5.61 3.97
C THR A 209 -10.43 -5.04 2.70
N ALA A 210 -9.11 -4.89 2.72
CA ALA A 210 -8.32 -4.65 1.51
C ALA A 210 -7.95 -5.97 0.82
N ASP A 211 -8.01 -5.98 -0.51
CA ASP A 211 -7.90 -7.17 -1.35
C ASP A 211 -6.45 -7.58 -1.59
N SER A 212 -5.52 -6.61 -1.59
CA SER A 212 -4.09 -6.91 -1.64
C SER A 212 -3.26 -5.79 -1.01
N MET A 213 -2.11 -6.13 -0.43
CA MET A 213 -1.14 -5.15 0.03
C MET A 213 0.23 -5.40 -0.61
N LEU A 214 0.68 -4.46 -1.46
CA LEU A 214 1.97 -4.49 -2.14
C LEU A 214 2.91 -3.42 -1.57
N LEU A 215 4.03 -3.86 -0.99
CA LEU A 215 4.98 -3.03 -0.27
C LEU A 215 6.32 -2.99 -1.01
N PHE A 216 6.56 -1.91 -1.74
CA PHE A 216 7.80 -1.69 -2.47
C PHE A 216 8.93 -1.24 -1.53
N GLN A 217 10.03 -2.01 -1.48
CA GLN A 217 11.28 -1.58 -0.87
C GLN A 217 11.12 -1.05 0.56
N MET A 218 10.40 -1.80 1.40
CA MET A 218 9.95 -1.35 2.72
C MET A 218 11.10 -0.90 3.63
N ALA A 219 10.97 0.31 4.21
CA ALA A 219 11.95 0.88 5.13
C ALA A 219 11.63 0.55 6.59
N ALA A 220 11.64 -0.74 6.92
CA ALA A 220 11.51 -1.26 8.27
C ALA A 220 12.50 -2.40 8.49
N ARG A 221 12.82 -2.69 9.76
CA ARG A 221 13.64 -3.84 10.15
C ARG A 221 13.07 -5.14 9.59
N ARG A 222 13.94 -6.12 9.35
CA ARG A 222 13.57 -7.41 8.74
C ARG A 222 12.58 -8.23 9.58
N ASP A 223 12.54 -8.00 10.89
CA ASP A 223 11.66 -8.62 11.87
C ASP A 223 10.43 -7.75 12.20
N ALA A 224 10.17 -6.70 11.42
CA ALA A 224 9.11 -5.74 11.75
C ALA A 224 7.70 -6.36 11.79
N PHE A 225 7.42 -7.38 10.98
CA PHE A 225 6.14 -8.10 11.03
C PHE A 225 5.92 -8.88 12.33
N LEU A 226 6.98 -9.25 13.03
CA LEU A 226 6.89 -9.87 14.36
C LEU A 226 6.86 -8.84 15.48
N THR A 227 7.70 -7.82 15.38
CA THR A 227 8.02 -6.94 16.53
C THR A 227 7.24 -5.63 16.52
N ARG A 228 6.91 -5.12 15.33
CA ARG A 228 6.28 -3.80 15.16
C ARG A 228 4.87 -3.90 14.64
N PHE A 229 4.57 -4.95 13.89
CA PHE A 229 3.26 -5.15 13.29
C PHE A 229 2.56 -6.44 13.74
N PRO A 230 2.51 -6.76 15.05
CA PRO A 230 1.94 -8.02 15.52
C PRO A 230 0.44 -8.18 15.20
N GLY A 231 -0.31 -7.07 15.10
CA GLY A 231 -1.73 -7.07 14.76
C GLY A 231 -2.02 -7.31 13.28
N ILE A 232 -1.01 -7.55 12.44
CA ILE A 232 -1.22 -7.83 11.01
C ILE A 232 -1.90 -9.17 10.77
N LEU A 233 -1.61 -10.16 11.62
CA LEU A 233 -2.26 -11.47 11.62
C LEU A 233 -3.23 -11.57 12.80
N PRO A 234 -4.17 -12.53 12.78
CA PRO A 234 -4.93 -12.89 13.98
C PRO A 234 -3.99 -13.39 15.08
N GLY A 235 -4.36 -13.11 16.33
CA GLY A 235 -3.61 -13.51 17.53
C GLY A 235 -4.51 -13.54 18.75
N ASP A 236 -3.93 -13.81 19.92
CA ASP A 236 -4.70 -13.90 21.16
C ASP A 236 -5.37 -12.54 21.48
N GLY A 237 -6.70 -12.50 21.36
CA GLY A 237 -7.50 -11.32 21.68
C GLY A 237 -7.64 -10.28 20.56
N HIS A 238 -7.14 -10.55 19.34
CA HIS A 238 -7.42 -9.73 18.17
C HIS A 238 -7.54 -10.54 16.88
N ASP A 239 -8.38 -10.03 15.99
CA ASP A 239 -8.74 -10.68 14.74
C ASP A 239 -7.74 -10.49 13.60
N GLY A 240 -6.73 -9.66 13.84
CA GLY A 240 -5.73 -9.28 12.84
C GLY A 240 -6.23 -8.17 11.90
N ALA A 241 -5.32 -7.68 11.08
CA ALA A 241 -5.59 -6.60 10.16
C ALA A 241 -6.66 -6.96 9.12
N PRO A 242 -7.48 -5.98 8.66
CA PRO A 242 -8.51 -6.13 7.64
C PRO A 242 -7.91 -6.35 6.23
N LEU A 243 -7.29 -7.51 6.02
CA LEU A 243 -6.53 -7.86 4.82
C LEU A 243 -6.91 -9.27 4.36
N ARG A 244 -7.56 -9.40 3.19
CA ARG A 244 -7.92 -10.71 2.61
C ARG A 244 -6.74 -11.35 1.90
N GLY A 245 -6.18 -10.62 0.93
CA GLY A 245 -5.10 -11.13 0.11
C GLY A 245 -3.73 -11.06 0.78
N PRO A 246 -2.69 -11.42 0.02
CA PRO A 246 -1.34 -11.55 0.54
C PRO A 246 -0.73 -10.19 0.89
N ILE A 247 0.25 -10.25 1.80
CA ILE A 247 1.21 -9.18 2.01
C ILE A 247 2.41 -9.48 1.14
N VAL A 248 2.51 -8.75 0.03
CA VAL A 248 3.58 -8.89 -0.94
C VAL A 248 4.61 -7.80 -0.69
N THR A 249 5.85 -8.18 -0.45
CA THR A 249 6.97 -7.23 -0.31
C THR A 249 7.94 -7.43 -1.45
N THR A 250 8.59 -6.35 -1.90
CA THR A 250 9.73 -6.45 -2.82
C THR A 250 11.01 -6.00 -2.14
N TYR A 251 12.12 -6.65 -2.48
CA TYR A 251 13.45 -6.25 -2.05
C TYR A 251 14.47 -6.27 -3.20
N SER A 252 15.55 -5.51 -3.07
CA SER A 252 16.66 -5.51 -4.02
C SER A 252 17.97 -5.29 -3.29
N ARG A 253 18.98 -6.12 -3.57
CA ARG A 253 20.35 -5.93 -3.09
C ARG A 253 20.98 -4.61 -3.54
N HIS A 254 20.38 -3.93 -4.52
CA HIS A 254 20.81 -2.62 -5.01
C HIS A 254 20.15 -1.44 -4.29
N ASP A 255 19.23 -1.69 -3.35
CA ASP A 255 18.64 -0.68 -2.49
C ASP A 255 19.65 -0.21 -1.43
N ARG A 256 20.28 0.95 -1.69
CA ARG A 256 21.20 1.56 -0.73
C ARG A 256 20.46 2.38 0.33
N ALA A 257 19.22 2.81 0.11
CA ALA A 257 18.47 3.51 1.16
C ALA A 257 18.24 2.60 2.36
N THR A 258 17.72 1.40 2.11
CA THR A 258 17.46 0.42 3.17
C THR A 258 18.70 -0.43 3.49
N GLY A 259 19.68 -0.53 2.59
CA GLY A 259 20.94 -1.25 2.84
C GLY A 259 22.04 -0.44 3.53
N PHE A 260 22.08 0.89 3.37
CA PHE A 260 23.16 1.75 3.88
C PHE A 260 22.66 2.78 4.91
N TRP A 261 21.62 3.55 4.58
CA TRP A 261 21.12 4.61 5.47
C TRP A 261 20.31 4.03 6.63
N HIS A 262 19.37 3.14 6.31
CA HIS A 262 18.58 2.42 7.31
C HIS A 262 19.49 1.58 8.21
N LEU A 263 20.44 0.83 7.63
CA LEU A 263 21.44 0.07 8.40
C LEU A 263 22.20 0.93 9.42
N ARG A 264 22.67 2.13 9.02
CA ARG A 264 23.36 3.02 9.97
C ARG A 264 22.43 3.60 11.03
N ALA A 265 21.18 3.87 10.69
CA ALA A 265 20.24 4.51 11.59
C ALA A 265 19.64 3.51 12.59
N GLU A 266 19.33 2.30 12.14
CA GLU A 266 18.55 1.27 12.85
C GLU A 266 19.40 0.05 13.24
N ARG A 267 20.70 0.06 12.91
CA ARG A 267 21.67 -1.03 13.13
C ARG A 267 21.33 -2.34 12.42
N GLN A 268 20.35 -2.33 11.51
CA GLN A 268 19.98 -3.48 10.68
C GLN A 268 19.55 -2.99 9.29
N ALA A 269 19.85 -3.77 8.25
CA ALA A 269 19.32 -3.51 6.90
C ALA A 269 17.79 -3.64 6.90
N GLY A 270 17.13 -2.83 6.07
CA GLY A 270 15.68 -2.88 5.94
C GLY A 270 15.20 -4.03 5.06
N ILE A 271 13.90 -4.33 5.16
CA ILE A 271 13.20 -5.30 4.29
C ILE A 271 13.44 -4.97 2.81
N GLY A 272 13.46 -3.70 2.42
CA GLY A 272 13.73 -3.31 1.03
C GLY A 272 15.07 -3.81 0.49
N HIS A 273 16.11 -3.93 1.31
CA HIS A 273 17.41 -4.39 0.81
C HIS A 273 17.55 -5.92 0.91
N SER A 274 17.06 -6.50 1.99
CA SER A 274 17.39 -7.88 2.39
C SER A 274 16.19 -8.82 2.46
N GLY A 275 15.01 -8.36 2.06
CA GLY A 275 13.76 -9.09 2.21
C GLY A 275 13.32 -9.22 3.65
N ILE A 276 12.14 -9.80 3.84
CA ILE A 276 11.62 -10.18 5.15
C ILE A 276 12.62 -11.15 5.81
N GLY A 277 12.84 -10.98 7.12
CA GLY A 277 13.60 -11.91 7.93
C GLY A 277 12.65 -12.94 8.54
N PRO A 278 12.53 -13.00 9.87
CA PRO A 278 11.53 -13.84 10.51
C PRO A 278 10.11 -13.23 10.32
N ALA A 279 9.17 -14.07 9.91
CA ALA A 279 7.76 -13.70 9.66
C ALA A 279 6.82 -14.45 10.62
N PRO A 280 5.67 -13.87 11.00
CA PRO A 280 4.71 -14.49 11.93
C PRO A 280 3.90 -15.65 11.32
N ALA A 281 4.05 -15.92 10.03
CA ALA A 281 3.44 -17.04 9.32
C ALA A 281 4.37 -17.54 8.21
N PRO A 282 4.14 -18.74 7.66
CA PRO A 282 4.87 -19.24 6.50
C PRO A 282 4.92 -18.19 5.38
N MET A 283 6.10 -18.02 4.82
CA MET A 283 6.39 -17.04 3.78
C MET A 283 6.87 -17.77 2.54
N PHE A 284 6.36 -17.37 1.38
CA PHE A 284 6.87 -17.80 0.09
C PHE A 284 7.86 -16.77 -0.45
N THR A 285 8.95 -17.23 -1.06
CA THR A 285 9.93 -16.35 -1.71
C THR A 285 9.96 -16.67 -3.20
N THR A 286 9.89 -15.62 -4.01
CA THR A 286 9.97 -15.70 -5.48
C THR A 286 10.79 -14.53 -6.03
N ARG A 287 11.05 -14.50 -7.33
CA ARG A 287 11.62 -13.35 -8.02
C ARG A 287 10.52 -12.47 -8.62
N LEU A 288 10.83 -11.21 -8.88
CA LEU A 288 9.97 -10.33 -9.68
C LEU A 288 10.00 -10.85 -11.12
N LEU A 289 8.85 -11.33 -11.61
CA LEU A 289 8.76 -11.97 -12.91
C LEU A 289 8.70 -10.92 -14.03
N PRO A 290 9.25 -11.25 -15.22
CA PRO A 290 9.10 -10.42 -16.40
C PRO A 290 7.62 -10.37 -16.84
N VAL A 291 7.26 -9.36 -17.63
CA VAL A 291 5.86 -9.07 -17.99
C VAL A 291 5.18 -10.14 -18.86
N ASP A 292 5.97 -11.02 -19.47
CA ASP A 292 5.53 -12.12 -20.34
C ASP A 292 5.37 -13.45 -19.58
N GLU A 293 5.72 -13.52 -18.31
CA GLU A 293 5.65 -14.73 -17.48
C GLU A 293 4.55 -14.59 -16.42
N ARG A 294 3.51 -15.43 -16.48
CA ARG A 294 2.41 -15.41 -15.50
C ARG A 294 2.91 -15.84 -14.13
N TYR A 295 2.55 -15.10 -13.08
CA TYR A 295 2.67 -15.61 -11.72
C TYR A 295 1.74 -16.81 -11.50
N PRO A 296 2.26 -17.97 -11.05
CA PRO A 296 1.41 -19.06 -10.60
C PRO A 296 0.62 -18.63 -9.35
N LEU A 297 -0.66 -18.99 -9.27
CA LEU A 297 -1.48 -18.69 -8.08
C LEU A 297 -0.84 -19.26 -6.80
N SER A 298 -0.26 -20.45 -6.88
CA SER A 298 0.45 -21.09 -5.77
C SER A 298 1.66 -20.32 -5.24
N VAL A 299 2.16 -19.31 -5.97
CA VAL A 299 3.24 -18.42 -5.51
C VAL A 299 2.69 -17.24 -4.72
N LEU A 300 1.47 -16.79 -5.03
CA LEU A 300 0.84 -15.61 -4.44
C LEU A 300 -0.20 -15.96 -3.37
N ASP A 301 -0.68 -17.20 -3.31
CA ASP A 301 -1.62 -17.72 -2.30
C ASP A 301 -0.92 -18.05 -0.96
N HIS A 302 -0.06 -17.13 -0.53
CA HIS A 302 0.63 -17.21 0.75
C HIS A 302 0.44 -15.92 1.50
N ARG A 303 0.29 -16.00 2.83
CA ARG A 303 0.03 -14.82 3.64
C ARG A 303 1.13 -13.77 3.52
N PHE A 304 2.38 -14.21 3.46
CA PHE A 304 3.53 -13.38 3.13
C PHE A 304 4.20 -13.88 1.86
N VAL A 305 4.40 -12.97 0.92
CA VAL A 305 5.19 -13.21 -0.30
C VAL A 305 6.34 -12.22 -0.33
N ASN A 306 7.56 -12.74 -0.38
CA ASN A 306 8.79 -11.97 -0.42
C ASN A 306 9.39 -12.06 -1.83
N VAL A 307 9.37 -10.95 -2.57
CA VAL A 307 9.71 -10.91 -4.00
C VAL A 307 11.09 -10.28 -4.18
N ASP A 308 12.04 -11.06 -4.69
CA ASP A 308 13.36 -10.58 -5.09
C ASP A 308 13.27 -9.80 -6.41
N ALA A 309 13.45 -8.49 -6.34
CA ALA A 309 13.47 -7.60 -7.48
C ALA A 309 14.91 -7.18 -7.88
N SER A 310 15.94 -7.89 -7.41
CA SER A 310 17.36 -7.51 -7.61
C SER A 310 17.79 -7.49 -9.08
N GLU A 311 17.09 -8.18 -9.98
CA GLU A 311 17.38 -8.17 -11.42
C GLU A 311 16.74 -6.97 -12.14
N VAL A 312 15.64 -6.44 -11.61
CA VAL A 312 14.84 -5.39 -12.24
C VAL A 312 15.15 -4.02 -11.61
N TYR A 313 15.20 -3.97 -10.28
CA TYR A 313 15.46 -2.77 -9.50
C TYR A 313 16.97 -2.61 -9.33
N VAL A 314 17.60 -2.20 -10.42
CA VAL A 314 19.05 -2.03 -10.53
C VAL A 314 19.46 -0.58 -10.73
N ARG A 315 18.52 0.30 -11.13
CA ARG A 315 18.84 1.70 -11.47
C ARG A 315 18.78 2.59 -10.24
N GLY A 316 19.93 3.10 -9.85
CA GLY A 316 20.09 4.39 -9.19
C GLY A 316 21.09 5.21 -9.99
N ARG A 317 21.03 6.55 -10.00
CA ARG A 317 22.18 7.32 -10.52
C ARG A 317 23.42 6.84 -9.76
N ARG A 318 24.58 6.65 -10.40
CA ARG A 318 25.79 6.09 -9.73
C ARG A 318 26.17 6.83 -8.44
N LEU A 319 25.81 8.12 -8.35
CA LEU A 319 26.00 9.00 -7.21
C LEU A 319 24.75 9.15 -6.31
N ASN A 320 23.62 8.51 -6.64
CA ASN A 320 22.40 8.57 -5.84
C ASN A 320 22.58 7.72 -4.57
N PRO A 321 22.63 8.35 -3.39
CA PRO A 321 22.79 7.63 -2.12
C PRO A 321 21.61 6.71 -1.78
N ALA A 322 20.46 6.82 -2.45
CA ALA A 322 19.36 5.87 -2.32
C ALA A 322 19.54 4.58 -3.14
N GLY A 323 20.48 4.54 -4.10
CA GLY A 323 20.62 3.37 -4.99
C GLY A 323 19.35 3.10 -5.79
N ALA A 324 18.96 1.82 -5.91
CA ALA A 324 17.74 1.39 -6.61
C ALA A 324 16.46 1.51 -5.78
N HIS A 325 16.49 2.20 -4.63
CA HIS A 325 15.35 2.29 -3.70
C HIS A 325 14.06 2.83 -4.34
N SER A 326 14.18 3.79 -5.25
CA SER A 326 13.05 4.41 -5.95
C SER A 326 12.85 3.85 -7.36
N ASP A 327 13.50 2.74 -7.68
CA ASP A 327 13.45 2.09 -9.00
C ASP A 327 12.25 1.15 -9.17
N HIS A 328 11.27 1.25 -8.26
CA HIS A 328 10.13 0.34 -8.13
C HIS A 328 8.97 0.62 -9.10
N VAL A 329 9.11 1.61 -9.99
CA VAL A 329 8.07 1.95 -10.98
C VAL A 329 8.49 1.38 -12.33
N ARG A 330 8.27 0.07 -12.49
CA ARG A 330 8.67 -0.72 -13.65
C ARG A 330 7.50 -1.49 -14.25
N PRO A 331 7.58 -1.86 -15.54
CA PRO A 331 6.60 -2.76 -16.14
C PRO A 331 6.38 -4.02 -15.28
N GLU A 332 7.43 -4.62 -14.73
CA GLU A 332 7.35 -5.82 -13.89
C GLU A 332 6.64 -5.55 -12.55
N SER A 333 6.82 -4.35 -11.98
CA SER A 333 6.09 -3.91 -10.79
C SER A 333 4.59 -3.75 -11.07
N ALA A 334 4.25 -3.22 -12.24
CA ALA A 334 2.87 -3.11 -12.70
C ALA A 334 2.28 -4.49 -13.00
N HIS A 335 3.05 -5.41 -13.59
CA HIS A 335 2.64 -6.80 -13.81
C HIS A 335 2.32 -7.51 -12.50
N LEU A 336 3.16 -7.35 -11.47
CA LEU A 336 2.88 -7.89 -10.13
C LEU A 336 1.57 -7.32 -9.55
N LEU A 337 1.34 -6.01 -9.63
CA LEU A 337 0.10 -5.40 -9.14
C LEU A 337 -1.14 -5.84 -9.93
N LEU A 338 -1.06 -5.92 -11.27
CA LEU A 338 -2.14 -6.47 -12.09
C LEU A 338 -2.44 -7.92 -11.74
N THR A 339 -1.42 -8.73 -11.47
CA THR A 339 -1.65 -10.13 -11.10
C THR A 339 -2.34 -10.22 -9.75
N LEU A 340 -1.98 -9.37 -8.78
CA LEU A 340 -2.71 -9.29 -7.50
C LEU A 340 -4.16 -8.86 -7.68
N ALA A 341 -4.42 -7.89 -8.57
CA ALA A 341 -5.78 -7.48 -8.91
C ALA A 341 -6.56 -8.57 -9.65
N ASP A 342 -5.92 -9.33 -10.53
CA ASP A 342 -6.50 -10.48 -11.23
C ASP A 342 -6.91 -11.57 -10.22
N CYS A 343 -6.01 -11.93 -9.29
CA CYS A 343 -6.29 -12.92 -8.24
C CYS A 343 -7.31 -12.46 -7.19
N SER A 344 -7.63 -11.17 -7.13
CA SER A 344 -8.65 -10.65 -6.21
C SER A 344 -10.09 -10.90 -6.70
N ARG A 345 -10.25 -11.20 -8.00
CA ARG A 345 -11.54 -11.49 -8.66
C ARG A 345 -11.91 -12.96 -8.54
#